data_AF-A0A1S2VAJ7-F1
#
_entry.id   AF-A0A1S2VAJ7-F1
#
_cell.length_a   1.000
_cell.length_b   1.000
_cell.length_c   1.000
_cell.angle_alpha   90.00
_cell.angle_beta   90.00
_cell.angle_gamma   90.00
#
_symmetry.space_group_name_H-M   'P 1'
#
loop_
_entity.id
_entity.type
_entity.pdbx_description
1 polymer ?
#
loop_
_entity_poly.entity_id
_entity_poly.type
_entity_poly.pdbx_seq_one_letter_code
_entity_poly.pdbx_strand_id
1 'polypeptide(L)'
;MIDEGKKVRGATGPVAEKARRASESITRRLMEFVDKKGHSVVAHATGSKPQKFYALAEGDTKVSLDTVMQVYFAFPDELDLMYVMTGQPAGGMSQGNNQVSAEYLQNAVSRIEKETEEKYVRLLAEKEKQLDAVNRDKERMWSVIDALKKDDPHSWLSPELEMILLANRKQDAFC
;
A
#
# COMPACT_ATOMS: atom_id res chain seq x y z
N MET A 1 -31.75 2.94 -19.50
CA MET A 1 -31.25 4.17 -18.85
C MET A 1 -30.54 3.72 -17.59
N ILE A 2 -29.21 3.87 -17.55
CA ILE A 2 -28.38 3.46 -16.41
C ILE A 2 -28.29 4.69 -15.50
N ASP A 3 -28.73 4.52 -14.25
CA ASP A 3 -28.71 5.54 -13.20
C ASP A 3 -27.28 5.64 -12.63
N GLU A 4 -26.45 6.44 -13.29
CA GLU A 4 -25.16 6.88 -12.79
C GLU A 4 -25.35 8.12 -11.91
N GLY A 5 -25.15 8.00 -10.59
CA GLY A 5 -25.20 9.21 -9.78
C GLY A 5 -25.20 9.10 -8.27
N LYS A 6 -24.72 8.02 -7.65
CA LYS A 6 -24.53 8.04 -6.19
C LYS A 6 -23.20 8.70 -5.83
N LYS A 7 -23.12 10.02 -6.02
CA LYS A 7 -22.16 10.88 -5.29
C LYS A 7 -22.45 10.71 -3.81
N VAL A 8 -21.57 10.00 -3.10
CA VAL A 8 -21.59 9.90 -1.64
C VAL A 8 -21.33 11.31 -1.11
N ARG A 9 -22.41 12.05 -0.80
CA ARG A 9 -22.33 13.33 -0.10
C ARG A 9 -21.66 13.07 1.24
N GLY A 10 -20.57 13.78 1.50
CA GLY A 10 -19.78 13.66 2.72
C GLY A 10 -20.68 13.72 3.96
N ALA A 11 -20.45 12.80 4.89
CA ALA A 11 -21.19 12.75 6.14
C ALA A 11 -20.99 14.06 6.91
N THR A 12 -21.97 14.97 6.87
CA THR A 12 -22.01 16.17 7.69
C THR A 12 -22.85 15.88 8.92
N GLY A 13 -22.24 15.28 9.94
CA GLY A 13 -22.87 15.00 11.22
C GLY A 13 -21.86 15.13 12.36
N PRO A 14 -22.31 15.28 13.63
CA PRO A 14 -21.43 15.46 14.79
C PRO A 14 -20.40 14.32 14.96
N VAL A 15 -20.76 13.11 14.51
CA VAL A 15 -19.86 11.94 14.48
C VAL A 15 -18.73 12.11 13.46
N ALA A 16 -19.03 12.69 12.28
CA ALA A 16 -18.04 12.90 11.24
C ALA A 16 -17.05 14.01 11.59
N GLU A 17 -17.50 15.06 12.29
CA GLU A 17 -16.61 16.11 12.80
C GLU A 17 -15.69 15.58 13.90
N LYS A 18 -16.21 14.74 14.80
CA LYS A 18 -15.38 14.06 15.81
C LYS A 18 -14.34 13.13 15.16
N ALA A 19 -14.74 12.36 14.15
CA ALA A 19 -13.84 11.50 13.38
C ALA A 19 -12.79 12.31 12.61
N ARG A 20 -13.16 13.47 12.06
CA ARG A 20 -12.25 14.37 11.36
C ARG A 20 -11.15 14.89 12.29
N ARG A 21 -11.53 15.42 13.47
CA ARG A 21 -10.57 15.91 14.47
C ARG A 21 -9.65 14.82 15.01
N ALA A 22 -10.19 13.60 15.18
CA ALA A 22 -9.38 12.45 15.57
C ALA A 22 -8.35 12.10 14.48
N SER A 23 -8.76 12.05 13.21
CA SER A 23 -7.88 11.78 12.07
C SER A 23 -6.78 12.85 11.96
N GLU A 24 -7.11 14.13 12.08
CA GLU A 24 -6.12 15.23 12.08
C GLU A 24 -5.12 15.12 13.24
N SER A 25 -5.58 14.71 14.42
CA SER A 25 -4.72 14.52 15.58
C SER A 25 -3.78 13.32 15.41
N ILE A 26 -4.26 12.22 14.82
CA ILE A 26 -3.44 11.05 14.49
C ILE A 26 -2.40 11.42 13.44
N THR A 27 -2.79 12.11 12.35
CA THR A 27 -1.85 12.57 11.31
C THR A 27 -0.75 13.39 11.92
N ARG A 28 -1.10 14.39 12.75
CA ARG A 28 -0.12 15.27 13.40
C ARG A 28 0.90 14.50 14.24
N ARG A 29 0.43 13.60 15.11
CA ARG A 29 1.31 12.81 15.98
C ARG A 29 2.19 11.84 15.20
N LEU A 30 1.68 11.26 14.12
CA LEU A 30 2.51 10.45 13.22
C LEU A 30 3.57 11.33 12.54
N MET A 31 3.19 12.51 12.06
CA MET A 31 4.11 13.41 11.37
C MET A 31 5.19 13.96 12.30
N GLU A 32 4.90 14.20 13.59
CA GLU A 32 5.93 14.54 14.60
C GLU A 32 7.06 13.49 14.64
N PHE A 33 6.71 12.21 14.54
CA PHE A 33 7.68 11.12 14.45
C PHE A 33 8.41 11.11 13.10
N VAL A 34 7.67 11.25 12.00
CA VAL A 34 8.24 11.24 10.64
C VAL A 34 9.21 12.41 10.43
N ASP A 35 8.89 13.60 10.94
CA ASP A 35 9.74 14.80 10.88
C ASP A 35 11.03 14.59 11.66
N LYS A 36 10.94 13.95 12.84
CA LYS A 36 12.10 13.60 13.66
C LYS A 36 13.00 12.54 13.00
N LYS A 37 12.40 11.56 12.32
CA LYS A 37 13.13 10.46 11.66
C LYS A 37 13.68 10.83 10.29
N GLY A 38 13.00 11.72 9.59
CA GLY A 38 13.25 12.05 8.20
C GLY A 38 12.30 11.30 7.26
N HIS A 39 11.60 12.07 6.42
CA HIS A 39 10.62 11.58 5.45
C HIS A 39 11.16 10.47 4.54
N SER A 40 12.38 10.63 4.01
CA SER A 40 13.00 9.63 3.14
C SER A 40 13.35 8.33 3.87
N VAL A 41 13.72 8.42 5.15
CA VAL A 41 14.06 7.25 5.98
C VAL A 41 12.80 6.43 6.24
N VAL A 42 11.72 7.09 6.66
CA VAL A 42 10.44 6.42 6.90
C VAL A 42 9.89 5.84 5.60
N ALA A 43 9.97 6.57 4.49
CA ALA A 43 9.53 6.09 3.18
C ALA A 43 10.26 4.82 2.74
N HIS A 44 11.59 4.82 2.86
CA HIS A 44 12.40 3.64 2.56
C HIS A 44 12.05 2.44 3.46
N ALA A 45 11.95 2.65 4.77
CA ALA A 45 11.67 1.59 5.75
C ALA A 45 10.26 0.98 5.58
N THR A 46 9.29 1.77 5.11
CA THR A 46 7.91 1.34 4.89
C THR A 46 7.62 0.88 3.45
N GLY A 47 8.60 0.88 2.55
CA GLY A 47 8.40 0.60 1.13
C GLY A 47 7.46 1.60 0.43
N SER A 48 7.25 2.78 1.01
CA SER A 48 6.37 3.83 0.49
C SER A 48 7.16 4.90 -0.27
N LYS A 49 6.46 5.66 -1.11
CA LYS A 49 7.05 6.82 -1.79
C LYS A 49 7.21 7.99 -0.81
N PRO A 50 8.33 8.73 -0.80
CA PRO A 50 8.52 9.90 0.08
C PRO A 50 7.40 10.95 -0.05
N GLN A 51 6.87 11.14 -1.27
CA GLN A 51 5.77 12.06 -1.56
C GLN A 51 4.51 11.78 -0.72
N LYS A 52 4.28 10.53 -0.31
CA LYS A 52 3.16 10.16 0.57
C LYS A 52 3.24 10.92 1.90
N PHE A 53 4.43 11.02 2.49
CA PHE A 53 4.61 11.67 3.79
C PHE A 53 4.61 13.19 3.69
N TYR A 54 5.13 13.75 2.59
CA TYR A 54 4.99 15.19 2.31
C TYR A 54 3.52 15.60 2.16
N ALA A 55 2.73 14.84 1.40
CA ALA A 55 1.29 15.09 1.25
C ALA A 55 0.50 14.93 2.56
N LEU A 56 0.97 14.08 3.49
CA LEU A 56 0.41 13.98 4.83
C LEU A 56 0.80 15.17 5.71
N ALA A 57 2.02 15.70 5.56
CA ALA A 57 2.50 16.89 6.27
C ALA A 57 1.73 18.15 5.85
N GLU A 58 1.47 18.28 4.54
CA GLU A 58 0.76 19.42 3.93
C GLU A 58 -0.76 19.37 4.19
N GLY A 59 -1.28 18.23 4.66
CA GLY A 59 -2.70 18.04 4.91
C GLY A 59 -3.53 17.73 3.66
N ASP A 60 -2.87 17.56 2.51
CA ASP A 60 -3.49 17.19 1.23
C ASP A 60 -4.14 15.81 1.26
N THR A 61 -3.59 14.92 2.10
CA THR A 61 -4.08 13.55 2.26
C THR A 61 -4.32 13.22 3.73
N LYS A 62 -5.32 12.37 4.00
CA LYS A 62 -5.57 11.85 5.36
C LYS A 62 -4.72 10.62 5.63
N VAL A 63 -4.19 10.52 6.84
CA VAL A 63 -3.48 9.33 7.29
C VAL A 63 -4.46 8.14 7.36
N SER A 64 -4.07 7.03 6.76
CA SER A 64 -4.77 5.76 6.92
C SER A 64 -4.20 4.97 8.10
N LEU A 65 -5.04 4.14 8.75
CA LEU A 65 -4.56 3.20 9.78
C LEU A 65 -3.45 2.30 9.24
N ASP A 66 -3.56 1.87 7.98
CA ASP A 66 -2.52 1.10 7.28
C ASP A 66 -1.17 1.82 7.25
N THR A 67 -1.17 3.14 7.01
CA THR A 67 0.06 3.94 7.03
C THR A 67 0.66 4.00 8.44
N VAL A 68 -0.18 4.16 9.48
CA VAL A 68 0.29 4.15 10.88
C VAL A 68 0.92 2.80 11.21
N MET A 69 0.27 1.69 10.82
CA MET A 69 0.78 0.34 11.07
C MET A 69 2.06 0.04 10.29
N GLN A 70 2.18 0.49 9.05
CA GLN A 70 3.42 0.37 8.26
C GLN A 70 4.59 1.06 8.97
N VAL A 71 4.39 2.28 9.47
CA VAL A 71 5.43 3.00 10.21
C VAL A 71 5.74 2.31 11.54
N TYR A 72 4.72 1.81 12.25
CA TYR A 72 4.92 1.05 13.48
C TYR A 72 5.76 -0.22 13.26
N PHE A 73 5.44 -1.04 12.26
CA PHE A 73 6.20 -2.25 11.98
C PHE A 73 7.62 -1.98 11.47
N ALA A 74 7.85 -0.83 10.82
CA ALA A 74 9.19 -0.38 10.45
C ALA A 74 10.01 0.14 11.65
N PHE A 75 9.35 0.64 12.70
CA PHE A 75 9.97 1.24 13.87
C PHE A 75 9.28 0.83 15.19
N PRO A 76 9.23 -0.47 15.53
CA PRO A 76 8.39 -0.98 16.61
C PRO A 76 8.82 -0.47 17.99
N ASP A 77 10.11 -0.25 18.18
CA ASP A 77 10.68 0.22 19.45
C ASP A 77 10.73 1.75 19.58
N GLU A 78 10.40 2.47 18.50
CA GLU A 78 10.56 3.94 18.45
C GLU A 78 9.24 4.69 18.28
N LEU A 79 8.25 4.08 17.63
CA LEU A 79 6.92 4.65 17.47
C LEU A 79 5.98 4.14 18.57
N ASP A 80 5.61 5.02 19.50
CA ASP A 80 4.55 4.72 20.46
C ASP A 80 3.18 4.76 19.77
N LEU A 81 2.71 3.58 19.33
CA LEU A 81 1.42 3.41 18.67
C LEU A 81 0.24 3.90 19.53
N MET A 82 0.32 3.71 20.86
CA MET A 82 -0.72 4.17 21.79
C MET A 82 -0.77 5.70 21.82
N TYR A 83 0.38 6.36 21.84
CA TYR A 83 0.45 7.82 21.74
C TYR A 83 -0.10 8.31 20.40
N VAL A 84 0.27 7.69 19.28
CA VAL A 84 -0.20 8.12 17.95
C VAL A 84 -1.72 7.99 17.83
N MET A 85 -2.32 6.93 18.38
CA MET A 85 -3.75 6.68 18.29
C MET A 85 -4.57 7.48 19.30
N THR A 86 -4.11 7.56 20.55
CA THR A 86 -4.89 8.10 21.67
C THR A 86 -4.41 9.47 22.16
N GLY A 87 -3.13 9.80 21.96
CA GLY A 87 -2.47 11.00 22.49
C GLY A 87 -1.94 10.82 23.90
N GLN A 88 -2.06 9.63 24.47
CA GLN A 88 -1.53 9.31 25.78
C GLN A 88 -0.28 8.42 25.59
N PRO A 89 0.89 8.82 26.11
CA PRO A 89 2.08 7.98 26.05
C PRO A 89 1.85 6.72 26.88
N ALA A 90 2.36 5.59 26.42
CA ALA A 90 2.24 4.31 27.11
C ALA A 90 2.83 4.35 28.55
N GLY A 91 3.84 5.20 28.78
CA GLY A 91 4.47 5.42 30.09
C GLY A 91 3.80 6.47 31.00
N GLY A 92 2.74 7.14 30.53
CA GLY A 92 2.06 8.24 31.24
C GLY A 92 0.75 7.84 31.93
N MET A 93 0.48 6.55 32.13
CA MET A 93 -0.67 6.08 32.91
C MET A 93 -0.43 6.32 34.41
N SER A 94 -0.46 7.59 34.83
CA SER A 94 -0.73 7.93 36.21
C SER A 94 -2.17 7.50 36.52
N GLN A 95 -2.28 6.45 37.35
CA GLN A 95 -3.45 6.07 38.17
C GLN A 95 -4.77 6.79 37.82
N GLY A 96 -5.52 6.23 36.88
CA GLY A 96 -6.77 6.84 36.42
C GLY A 96 -7.64 5.89 35.60
N ASN A 97 -7.92 4.72 36.15
CA ASN A 97 -9.10 3.89 35.87
C ASN A 97 -9.62 3.85 34.42
N ASN A 98 -8.85 3.26 33.51
CA ASN A 98 -9.39 2.60 32.31
C ASN A 98 -8.52 1.39 32.01
N GLN A 99 -8.81 0.27 32.67
CA GLN A 99 -8.42 -1.05 32.17
C GLN A 99 -9.18 -1.27 30.86
N VAL A 100 -8.63 -0.77 29.75
CA VAL A 100 -8.88 -1.41 28.46
C VAL A 100 -8.23 -2.78 28.60
N SER A 101 -9.02 -3.82 28.89
CA SER A 101 -8.48 -5.14 29.21
C SER A 101 -7.60 -5.61 28.05
N ALA A 102 -6.54 -6.34 28.36
CA ALA A 102 -5.66 -6.92 27.35
C ALA A 102 -6.44 -7.71 26.27
N GLU A 103 -7.61 -8.26 26.62
CA GLU A 103 -8.54 -8.90 25.69
C GLU A 103 -9.12 -7.95 24.63
N TYR A 104 -9.36 -6.67 24.95
CA TYR A 104 -9.87 -5.71 23.97
C TYR A 104 -8.80 -5.35 22.93
N LEU A 105 -7.55 -5.24 23.37
CA LEU A 105 -6.40 -5.03 22.48
C LEU A 105 -6.10 -6.29 21.65
N GLN A 106 -6.16 -7.49 22.25
CA GLN A 106 -6.02 -8.75 21.51
C GLN A 106 -7.11 -8.95 20.45
N ASN A 107 -8.37 -8.67 20.79
CA ASN A 107 -9.47 -8.79 19.83
C ASN A 107 -9.37 -7.77 18.69
N ALA A 108 -8.85 -6.56 18.96
CA ALA A 108 -8.57 -5.57 17.93
C ALA A 108 -7.42 -6.02 17.01
N VAL A 109 -6.34 -6.55 17.57
CA VAL A 109 -5.19 -7.07 16.82
C VAL A 109 -5.60 -8.28 15.97
N SER A 110 -6.31 -9.27 16.52
CA SER A 110 -6.76 -10.43 15.73
C SER A 110 -7.77 -10.07 14.64
N ARG A 111 -8.61 -9.04 14.82
CA ARG A 111 -9.45 -8.53 13.72
C ARG A 111 -8.63 -7.86 12.63
N ILE A 112 -7.62 -7.07 13.01
CA ILE A 112 -6.73 -6.41 12.05
C ILE A 112 -5.91 -7.45 11.29
N GLU A 113 -5.32 -8.43 11.97
CA GLU A 113 -4.56 -9.53 11.33
C GLU A 113 -5.43 -10.27 10.32
N LYS A 114 -6.66 -10.65 10.72
CA LYS A 114 -7.58 -11.35 9.83
C LYS A 114 -8.02 -10.51 8.63
N GLU A 115 -8.32 -9.23 8.83
CA GLU A 115 -8.65 -8.32 7.71
C GLU A 115 -7.45 -8.05 6.79
N THR A 116 -6.23 -8.07 7.33
CA THR A 116 -5.00 -7.84 6.58
C THR A 116 -4.63 -9.08 5.77
N GLU A 117 -4.79 -10.27 6.36
CA GLU A 117 -4.57 -11.55 5.67
C GLU A 117 -5.57 -11.75 4.53
N GLU A 118 -6.86 -11.46 4.75
CA GLU A 118 -7.87 -11.51 3.70
C GLU A 118 -7.58 -10.53 2.54
N LYS A 119 -7.05 -9.34 2.85
CA LYS A 119 -6.60 -8.38 1.82
C LYS A 119 -5.36 -8.87 1.09
N TYR A 120 -4.40 -9.45 1.80
CA TYR A 120 -3.14 -9.93 1.22
C TYR A 120 -3.40 -11.10 0.27
N VAL A 121 -4.26 -12.04 0.66
CA VAL A 121 -4.68 -13.17 -0.19
C VAL A 121 -5.40 -12.68 -1.45
N ARG A 122 -6.28 -11.68 -1.34
CA ARG A 122 -6.92 -11.07 -2.52
C ARG A 122 -5.92 -10.37 -3.43
N LEU A 123 -4.97 -9.64 -2.87
CA LEU A 123 -3.91 -8.97 -3.64
C LEU A 123 -3.02 -9.97 -4.36
N LEU A 124 -2.66 -11.08 -3.72
CA LEU A 124 -1.90 -12.17 -4.36
C LEU A 124 -2.69 -12.78 -5.51
N ALA A 125 -3.97 -13.10 -5.32
CA ALA A 125 -4.80 -13.65 -6.39
C ALA A 125 -4.99 -12.68 -7.57
N GLU A 126 -5.13 -11.38 -7.31
CA GLU A 126 -5.19 -10.34 -8.34
C GLU A 126 -3.86 -10.25 -9.10
N LYS A 127 -2.73 -10.35 -8.38
CA LYS A 127 -1.39 -10.33 -8.98
C LYS A 127 -1.10 -11.56 -9.81
N GLU A 128 -1.46 -12.75 -9.35
CA GLU A 128 -1.36 -14.00 -10.14
C GLU A 128 -2.19 -13.90 -11.42
N LYS A 129 -3.43 -13.39 -11.33
CA LYS A 129 -4.28 -13.19 -12.51
C LYS A 129 -3.69 -12.19 -13.50
N GLN A 130 -3.04 -11.13 -13.01
CA GLN A 130 -2.30 -10.18 -13.86
C GLN A 130 -1.09 -10.86 -14.51
N LEU A 131 -0.37 -11.68 -13.78
CA LEU A 131 0.79 -12.43 -14.26
C LEU A 131 0.38 -13.41 -15.37
N ASP A 132 -0.73 -14.13 -15.19
CA ASP A 132 -1.31 -15.02 -16.21
C ASP A 132 -1.80 -14.28 -17.44
N ALA A 133 -2.35 -13.07 -17.28
CA ALA A 133 -2.76 -12.25 -18.41
C ALA A 133 -1.53 -11.77 -19.21
N VAL A 134 -0.48 -11.33 -18.53
CA VAL A 134 0.78 -10.91 -19.15
C VAL A 134 1.47 -12.08 -19.84
N ASN A 135 1.50 -13.26 -19.23
CA ASN A 135 2.08 -14.45 -19.86
C ASN A 135 1.35 -14.86 -21.14
N ARG A 136 0.01 -14.82 -21.13
CA ARG A 136 -0.79 -15.09 -22.34
C ARG A 136 -0.58 -14.06 -23.44
N ASP A 137 -0.51 -12.78 -23.09
CA ASP A 137 -0.22 -11.73 -24.08
C ASP A 137 1.20 -11.86 -24.64
N LYS A 138 2.17 -12.24 -23.81
CA LYS A 138 3.55 -12.53 -24.21
C LYS A 138 3.60 -13.71 -25.18
N GLU A 139 2.92 -14.83 -24.89
CA GLU A 139 2.79 -15.98 -25.79
C GLU A 139 2.15 -15.59 -27.13
N ARG A 140 1.10 -14.77 -27.08
CA ARG A 140 0.42 -14.26 -28.28
C ARG A 140 1.35 -13.39 -29.13
N MET A 141 2.11 -12.49 -28.50
CA MET A 141 3.09 -11.66 -29.19
C MET A 141 4.19 -12.51 -29.85
N TRP A 142 4.70 -13.53 -29.16
CA TRP A 142 5.69 -14.45 -29.73
C TRP A 142 5.12 -15.23 -30.92
N SER A 143 3.86 -15.67 -30.85
CA SER A 143 3.18 -16.34 -31.96
C SER A 143 3.05 -15.43 -33.19
N VAL A 144 2.69 -14.15 -32.99
CA VAL A 144 2.63 -13.15 -34.07
C VAL A 144 4.02 -12.90 -34.67
N ILE A 145 5.05 -12.77 -33.84
CA ILE A 145 6.46 -12.63 -34.28
C ILE A 145 6.88 -13.84 -35.11
N ASP A 146 6.62 -15.06 -34.63
CA ASP A 146 6.98 -16.29 -35.33
C ASP A 146 6.21 -16.45 -36.67
N ALA A 147 4.96 -15.96 -36.75
CA ALA A 147 4.19 -15.93 -38.00
C ALA A 147 4.75 -14.91 -38.99
N LEU A 148 5.05 -13.69 -38.55
CA LEU A 148 5.65 -12.64 -39.38
C LEU A 148 7.04 -13.05 -39.89
N LYS A 149 7.81 -13.84 -39.13
CA LYS A 149 9.14 -14.33 -39.55
C LYS A 149 9.05 -15.35 -40.68
N LYS A 150 7.94 -16.10 -40.76
CA LYS A 150 7.70 -17.09 -41.80
C LYS A 150 7.26 -16.45 -43.12
N ASP A 151 6.44 -15.41 -43.04
CA ASP A 151 5.89 -14.72 -44.23
C ASP A 151 6.90 -13.76 -44.86
N ASP A 152 7.77 -13.12 -44.06
CA ASP A 152 8.86 -12.29 -44.57
C ASP A 152 10.04 -12.21 -43.57
N PRO A 153 11.12 -13.02 -43.75
CA PRO A 153 12.20 -13.13 -42.78
C PRO A 153 13.13 -11.90 -42.72
N HIS A 154 13.01 -10.92 -43.62
CA HIS A 154 13.97 -9.80 -43.72
C HIS A 154 13.34 -8.40 -43.71
N SER A 155 12.02 -8.28 -43.65
CA SER A 155 11.31 -7.01 -43.89
C SER A 155 11.08 -6.12 -42.67
N TRP A 156 11.01 -6.68 -41.45
CA TRP A 156 10.39 -5.95 -40.33
C TRP A 156 11.18 -5.97 -39.01
N LEU A 157 12.32 -6.66 -38.93
CA LEU A 157 13.20 -6.67 -37.76
C LEU A 157 14.61 -6.24 -38.15
N SER A 158 15.13 -5.19 -37.51
CA SER A 158 16.56 -4.90 -37.59
C SER A 158 17.34 -6.02 -36.88
N PRO A 159 18.58 -6.33 -37.33
CA PRO A 159 19.43 -7.35 -36.68
C PRO A 159 19.63 -7.12 -35.17
N GLU A 160 19.61 -5.85 -34.75
CA GLU A 160 19.72 -5.43 -33.34
C GLU A 160 18.48 -5.85 -32.53
N LEU A 161 17.28 -5.67 -33.08
CA LEU A 161 16.03 -6.09 -32.44
C LEU A 161 15.91 -7.61 -32.40
N GLU A 162 16.42 -8.31 -33.40
CA GLU A 162 16.43 -9.77 -33.43
C GLU A 162 17.32 -10.36 -32.31
N MET A 163 18.49 -9.77 -32.07
CA MET A 163 19.37 -10.16 -30.95
C MET A 163 18.73 -9.92 -29.58
N ILE A 164 18.06 -8.78 -29.39
CA ILE A 164 17.38 -8.45 -28.13
C ILE A 164 16.23 -9.43 -27.86
N LEU A 165 15.44 -9.78 -28.89
CA LEU A 165 14.37 -10.77 -28.78
C LEU A 165 14.92 -12.17 -28.44
N LEU A 166 16.00 -12.60 -29.10
CA LEU A 166 16.65 -13.89 -28.82
C LEU A 166 17.24 -13.97 -27.41
N ALA A 167 17.81 -12.87 -26.90
CA ALA A 167 18.36 -12.79 -25.54
C ALA A 167 17.25 -12.93 -24.48
N ASN A 168 16.12 -12.23 -24.65
CA ASN A 168 14.99 -12.31 -23.73
C ASN A 168 14.33 -13.70 -23.73
N ARG A 169 14.17 -14.34 -24.90
CA ARG A 169 13.58 -15.69 -25.02
C ARG A 169 14.45 -16.77 -24.34
N LYS A 170 15.77 -16.59 -24.30
CA LYS A 170 16.70 -17.53 -23.62
C LYS A 170 16.73 -17.35 -22.10
N GLN A 171 16.52 -16.14 -21.59
CA GLN A 171 16.45 -15.91 -20.15
C GLN A 171 15.21 -16.58 -19.52
N ASP A 172 14.09 -16.65 -20.24
CA ASP A 172 12.88 -17.33 -19.77
C ASP A 172 13.01 -18.86 -19.69
N ALA A 173 13.93 -19.48 -20.43
CA ALA A 173 14.11 -20.94 -20.43
C ALA A 173 14.94 -21.47 -19.24
N PHE A 174 15.49 -20.56 -18.42
CA PHE A 174 16.39 -20.87 -17.29
C PHE A 174 15.84 -20.46 -15.92
N CYS A 175 14.61 -19.94 -15.85
CA CYS A 175 13.86 -19.66 -14.61
C CYS A 175 12.69 -20.63 -14.48
#